data_AF-W2ZYW7-F1
#
_entry.id   AF-W2ZYW7-F1
#
_cell.length_a   1.000
_cell.length_b   1.000
_cell.length_c   1.000
_cell.angle_alpha   90.00
_cell.angle_beta   90.00
_cell.angle_gamma   90.00
#
_symmetry.space_group_name_H-M   'P 1'
#
loop_
_entity.id
_entity.type
_entity.pdbx_description
1 polymer ?
#
loop_
_entity_poly.entity_id
_entity_poly.type
_entity_poly.pdbx_seq_one_letter_code
_entity_poly.pdbx_strand_id
1 'polypeptide(L)'
;MNIYIILSAGLGVLASVHARDPTQPANKYIDFSKLTRPPSAAIDRNMSIHPTRPDPRQPDEPTSTFPPASTKTADPGPWVTKTIGHDEIKPFPQPDPVTISEKAGVKFKPQIQIRTGCVPYPVVNEFGETSGGLQTSGSPRGGCRGSVHGSQVYGRSAWINGFWAIMYSWYFPKDSPSSRMGHRHDWEFAVVFIDNPGIPEPKIIGCSVSSHDGRKKYNPCPSWVIDGNSLKVRYKHAWPMNHDLDVTGDAGTFQDLIMWDQMTDDARRALNSVSFGKANTPFNDGKFLPTLESAWAF
;
A
#
# COMPACT_ATOMS: atom_id res chain seq x y z
N MET A 1 10.28 45.03 -47.83
CA MET A 1 9.30 43.94 -47.85
C MET A 1 8.44 44.08 -46.60
N ASN A 2 7.20 44.51 -46.83
CA ASN A 2 6.03 44.73 -45.96
C ASN A 2 6.14 45.40 -44.57
N ILE A 3 5.59 46.62 -44.60
CA ILE A 3 5.12 47.57 -43.59
C ILE A 3 3.93 46.98 -42.80
N TYR A 4 3.83 47.26 -41.50
CA TYR A 4 2.74 48.03 -40.88
C TYR A 4 3.00 48.29 -39.38
N ILE A 5 3.22 49.57 -39.07
CA ILE A 5 3.11 50.19 -37.76
C ILE A 5 1.75 50.86 -37.72
N ILE A 6 0.90 50.58 -36.71
CA ILE A 6 -0.02 51.56 -36.14
C ILE A 6 -0.10 51.33 -34.62
N LEU A 7 0.49 52.27 -33.88
CA LEU A 7 0.17 52.57 -32.49
C LEU A 7 -1.13 53.38 -32.45
N SER A 8 -1.98 53.16 -31.46
CA SER A 8 -2.85 54.21 -30.92
C SER A 8 -3.09 53.97 -29.43
N ALA A 9 -2.73 54.99 -28.65
CA ALA A 9 -2.86 55.06 -27.20
C ALA A 9 -4.25 55.56 -26.80
N GLY A 10 -4.74 55.12 -25.65
CA GLY A 10 -5.92 55.66 -25.00
C GLY A 10 -5.88 55.38 -23.50
N LEU A 11 -5.50 56.40 -22.73
CA LEU A 11 -5.56 56.45 -21.27
C LEU A 11 -7.02 56.63 -20.82
N GLY A 12 -7.49 55.89 -19.82
CA GLY A 12 -8.81 56.08 -19.20
C GLY A 12 -8.84 55.58 -17.76
N VAL A 13 -9.04 56.52 -16.84
CA VAL A 13 -8.95 56.42 -15.38
C VAL A 13 -10.17 55.72 -14.75
N LEU A 14 -9.95 55.09 -13.59
CA LEU A 14 -10.95 54.46 -12.70
C LEU A 14 -12.16 55.35 -12.38
N ALA A 15 -13.34 54.73 -12.31
CA ALA A 15 -14.41 55.13 -11.39
C ALA A 15 -15.24 53.91 -10.96
N SER A 16 -15.24 53.64 -9.65
CA SER A 16 -16.10 52.66 -8.99
C SER A 16 -17.56 53.09 -9.05
N VAL A 17 -18.46 52.18 -9.41
CA VAL A 17 -19.91 52.31 -9.11
C VAL A 17 -20.43 50.96 -8.67
N HIS A 18 -21.02 50.95 -7.46
CA HIS A 18 -21.69 49.81 -6.85
C HIS A 18 -22.95 49.45 -7.64
N ALA A 19 -23.12 48.17 -7.95
CA ALA A 19 -24.42 47.58 -8.28
C ALA A 19 -24.60 46.29 -7.46
N ARG A 20 -25.75 46.20 -6.78
CA ARG A 20 -26.19 45.04 -5.99
C ARG A 20 -27.04 44.09 -6.84
N ASP A 21 -26.95 42.81 -6.46
CA ASP A 21 -27.90 41.68 -6.59
C ASP A 21 -27.98 40.93 -7.95
N PRO A 22 -28.37 39.63 -8.04
CA PRO A 22 -28.81 38.69 -6.97
C PRO A 22 -28.32 37.22 -7.06
N THR A 23 -28.71 36.41 -6.06
CA THR A 23 -28.80 34.93 -6.01
C THR A 23 -27.56 34.08 -5.66
N GLN A 24 -27.45 33.68 -4.38
CA GLN A 24 -26.79 32.45 -3.96
C GLN A 24 -27.85 31.44 -3.47
N PRO A 25 -27.78 30.15 -3.85
CA PRO A 25 -28.64 29.13 -3.26
C PRO A 25 -28.17 28.75 -1.85
N ALA A 26 -29.14 28.61 -0.95
CA ALA A 26 -28.94 28.29 0.45
C ALA A 26 -28.45 26.85 0.67
N ASN A 27 -27.19 26.68 1.10
CA ASN A 27 -26.73 25.42 1.69
C ASN A 27 -26.97 25.46 3.20
N LYS A 28 -28.04 24.79 3.66
CA LYS A 28 -28.23 24.47 5.08
C LYS A 28 -27.24 23.37 5.47
N TYR A 29 -26.12 23.74 6.11
CA TYR A 29 -25.32 22.79 6.86
C TYR A 29 -26.00 22.49 8.20
N ILE A 30 -26.14 21.20 8.53
CA ILE A 30 -26.56 20.75 9.87
C ILE A 30 -25.31 20.75 10.76
N ASP A 31 -25.37 21.55 11.82
CA ASP A 31 -24.35 21.63 12.86
C ASP A 31 -24.58 20.53 13.92
N PHE A 32 -23.76 19.48 13.87
CA PHE A 32 -23.82 18.34 14.79
C PHE A 32 -23.18 18.61 16.16
N SER A 33 -22.68 19.83 16.43
CA SER A 33 -22.06 20.18 17.71
C SER A 33 -23.06 20.37 18.88
N LYS A 34 -24.37 20.21 18.63
CA LYS A 34 -25.44 20.43 19.63
C LYS A 34 -26.26 19.20 20.02
N LEU A 35 -25.85 17.99 19.66
CA LEU A 35 -26.52 16.77 20.12
C LEU A 35 -25.96 16.27 21.46
N THR A 36 -26.57 16.84 22.52
CA THR A 36 -26.94 16.23 23.82
C THR A 36 -25.87 15.67 24.80
N ARG A 37 -25.76 16.37 25.94
CA ARG A 37 -25.33 15.85 27.26
C ARG A 37 -26.33 14.79 27.77
N PRO A 38 -25.89 13.73 28.49
CA PRO A 38 -26.77 12.97 29.37
C PRO A 38 -26.82 13.60 30.79
N PRO A 39 -27.94 13.51 31.53
CA PRO A 39 -27.97 13.83 32.95
C PRO A 39 -27.44 12.67 33.80
N SER A 40 -26.64 13.01 34.79
CA SER A 40 -26.23 12.14 35.90
C SER A 40 -27.41 11.92 36.84
N ALA A 41 -27.72 10.65 37.15
CA ALA A 41 -28.47 10.27 38.34
C ALA A 41 -27.87 8.98 38.90
N ALA A 42 -27.29 9.09 40.10
CA ALA A 42 -26.84 7.95 40.90
C ALA A 42 -28.04 7.34 41.63
N ILE A 43 -28.27 6.03 41.47
CA ILE A 43 -29.02 5.21 42.42
C ILE A 43 -28.40 3.79 42.43
N ASP A 44 -27.72 3.45 43.52
CA ASP A 44 -27.44 2.07 43.92
C ASP A 44 -28.75 1.39 44.31
N ARG A 45 -29.10 0.24 43.71
CA ARG A 45 -29.81 -0.88 44.38
C ARG A 45 -29.55 -2.21 43.66
N ASN A 46 -28.89 -3.11 44.40
CA ASN A 46 -28.98 -4.57 44.24
C ASN A 46 -30.44 -5.02 44.15
N MET A 47 -30.82 -5.73 43.08
CA MET A 47 -31.88 -6.73 43.12
C MET A 47 -31.73 -7.73 41.96
N SER A 48 -31.57 -9.00 42.33
CA SER A 48 -31.49 -10.15 41.43
C SER A 48 -32.88 -10.52 40.93
N ILE A 49 -33.06 -10.62 39.61
CA ILE A 49 -34.21 -11.28 38.98
C ILE A 49 -33.67 -12.20 37.87
N HIS A 50 -33.88 -13.50 38.03
CA HIS A 50 -33.59 -14.56 37.04
C HIS A 50 -34.60 -14.56 35.87
N PRO A 51 -34.33 -15.25 34.75
CA PRO A 51 -34.43 -14.68 33.41
C PRO A 51 -35.79 -14.90 32.71
N THR A 52 -36.16 -13.91 31.91
CA THR A 52 -37.17 -14.02 30.85
C THR A 52 -36.64 -14.87 29.70
N ARG A 53 -37.47 -15.82 29.26
CA ARG A 53 -37.27 -16.74 28.12
C ARG A 53 -37.06 -15.97 26.81
N PRO A 54 -36.01 -16.27 26.00
CA PRO A 54 -35.83 -15.66 24.68
C PRO A 54 -36.88 -16.08 23.64
N ASP A 55 -37.29 -15.15 22.78
CA ASP A 55 -38.19 -15.36 21.63
C ASP A 55 -37.48 -16.16 20.52
N PRO A 56 -38.03 -17.31 20.06
CA PRO A 56 -37.36 -18.20 19.11
C PRO A 56 -37.28 -17.69 17.66
N ARG A 57 -37.56 -16.41 17.38
CA ARG A 57 -37.60 -15.85 16.01
C ARG A 57 -36.69 -14.65 15.76
N GLN A 58 -35.76 -14.34 16.65
CA GLN A 58 -34.76 -13.30 16.39
C GLN A 58 -33.53 -13.93 15.69
N PRO A 59 -33.15 -13.47 14.48
CA PRO A 59 -31.87 -13.83 13.89
C PRO A 59 -30.73 -13.22 14.71
N ASP A 60 -29.73 -14.02 15.06
CA ASP A 60 -28.54 -13.54 15.77
C ASP A 60 -27.81 -12.48 14.92
N GLU A 61 -27.57 -11.30 15.51
CA GLU A 61 -26.60 -10.35 14.97
C GLU A 61 -25.24 -11.06 14.84
N PRO A 62 -24.51 -10.89 13.73
CA PRO A 62 -23.20 -11.51 13.58
C PRO A 62 -22.26 -10.91 14.62
N THR A 63 -22.02 -11.67 15.68
CA THR A 63 -20.98 -11.43 16.67
C THR A 63 -19.68 -11.18 15.92
N SER A 64 -19.15 -9.96 16.05
CA SER A 64 -17.81 -9.58 15.60
C SER A 64 -16.78 -10.44 16.33
N THR A 65 -16.57 -11.65 15.82
CA THR A 65 -15.49 -12.53 16.25
C THR A 65 -14.24 -12.04 15.56
N PHE A 66 -13.54 -11.12 16.22
CA PHE A 66 -12.13 -10.91 15.92
C PHE A 66 -11.45 -12.29 15.98
N PRO A 67 -10.64 -12.66 14.98
CA PRO A 67 -9.87 -13.89 15.06
C PRO A 67 -9.01 -13.83 16.33
N PRO A 68 -8.76 -14.99 16.99
CA PRO A 68 -7.91 -15.01 18.17
C PRO A 68 -6.59 -14.34 17.83
N ALA A 69 -6.18 -13.39 18.68
CA ALA A 69 -4.88 -12.76 18.58
C ALA A 69 -3.84 -13.88 18.42
N SER A 70 -3.05 -13.81 17.34
CA SER A 70 -1.83 -14.60 17.19
C SER A 70 -1.15 -14.62 18.55
N THR A 71 -0.97 -15.81 19.13
CA THR A 71 -0.20 -16.00 20.35
C THR A 71 1.07 -15.19 20.19
N LYS A 72 1.20 -14.09 20.93
CA LYS A 72 2.41 -13.29 20.94
C LYS A 72 3.51 -14.23 21.41
N THR A 73 4.37 -14.66 20.49
CA THR A 73 5.62 -15.33 20.83
C THR A 73 6.31 -14.45 21.86
N ALA A 74 6.82 -15.04 22.94
CA ALA A 74 7.59 -14.29 23.92
C ALA A 74 8.72 -13.54 23.22
N ASP A 75 8.95 -12.28 23.59
CA ASP A 75 10.03 -11.47 23.01
C ASP A 75 11.35 -12.27 23.11
N PRO A 76 11.96 -12.67 21.98
CA PRO A 76 13.12 -13.58 21.97
C PRO A 76 14.41 -12.95 22.53
N GLY A 77 14.30 -11.83 23.24
CA GLY A 77 15.40 -11.14 23.90
C GLY A 77 15.96 -10.00 23.04
N PRO A 78 17.14 -9.46 23.41
CA PRO A 78 17.71 -8.29 22.74
C PRO A 78 18.02 -8.59 21.28
N TRP A 79 17.29 -7.92 20.38
CA TRP A 79 17.51 -7.99 18.94
C TRP A 79 18.51 -6.92 18.50
N VAL A 80 19.48 -7.31 17.66
CA VAL A 80 20.46 -6.41 17.07
C VAL A 80 20.33 -6.47 15.55
N THR A 81 20.28 -5.29 14.92
CA THR A 81 20.28 -5.18 13.46
C THR A 81 21.55 -5.79 12.87
N LYS A 82 21.40 -6.75 11.96
CA LYS A 82 22.50 -7.29 11.16
C LYS A 82 22.23 -7.06 9.67
N THR A 83 23.22 -6.50 8.99
CA THR A 83 23.17 -6.23 7.55
C THR A 83 24.16 -7.14 6.84
N ILE A 84 23.72 -7.80 5.76
CA ILE A 84 24.54 -8.72 4.95
C ILE A 84 24.49 -8.32 3.45
N GLY A 85 25.21 -9.04 2.59
CA GLY A 85 25.19 -8.80 1.14
C GLY A 85 23.78 -8.88 0.56
N HIS A 86 23.47 -8.04 -0.44
CA HIS A 86 22.13 -8.03 -1.06
C HIS A 86 21.81 -9.35 -1.78
N ASP A 87 22.82 -10.11 -2.14
CA ASP A 87 22.77 -11.42 -2.80
C ASP A 87 22.94 -12.60 -1.82
N GLU A 88 23.14 -12.33 -0.53
CA GLU A 88 23.27 -13.36 0.53
C GLU A 88 21.95 -13.61 1.28
N ILE A 89 20.94 -12.74 1.08
CA ILE A 89 19.63 -12.90 1.70
C ILE A 89 18.91 -14.09 1.05
N LYS A 90 18.58 -15.08 1.87
CA LYS A 90 17.70 -16.18 1.48
C LYS A 90 16.24 -15.72 1.61
N PRO A 91 15.42 -15.86 0.55
CA PRO A 91 14.00 -15.55 0.62
C PRO A 91 13.25 -16.55 1.50
N PHE A 92 12.07 -16.15 1.95
CA PHE A 92 11.07 -17.06 2.48
C PHE A 92 10.44 -17.83 1.31
N PRO A 93 10.36 -19.18 1.38
CA PRO A 93 9.53 -19.92 0.46
C PRO A 93 8.07 -19.49 0.64
N GLN A 94 7.29 -19.50 -0.44
CA GLN A 94 5.85 -19.23 -0.33
C GLN A 94 5.17 -20.37 0.45
N PRO A 95 4.59 -20.14 1.64
CA PRO A 95 3.88 -21.17 2.37
C PRO A 95 2.54 -21.51 1.72
N ASP A 96 2.01 -22.70 2.01
CA ASP A 96 0.63 -23.03 1.64
C ASP A 96 -0.35 -22.10 2.38
N PRO A 97 -1.33 -21.48 1.68
CA PRO A 97 -2.22 -20.52 2.30
C PRO A 97 -3.33 -21.21 3.11
N VAL A 98 -3.46 -20.85 4.39
CA VAL A 98 -4.43 -21.43 5.32
C VAL A 98 -5.61 -20.48 5.54
N THR A 99 -5.32 -19.24 5.94
CA THR A 99 -6.33 -18.24 6.30
C THR A 99 -6.98 -17.59 5.08
N ILE A 100 -8.10 -16.89 5.28
CA ILE A 100 -8.80 -16.16 4.22
C ILE A 100 -7.87 -15.10 3.59
N SER A 101 -7.12 -14.36 4.41
CA SER A 101 -6.18 -13.33 3.95
C SER A 101 -5.02 -13.92 3.15
N GLU A 102 -4.47 -15.05 3.58
CA GLU A 102 -3.38 -15.74 2.86
C GLU A 102 -3.86 -16.29 1.51
N LYS A 103 -5.04 -16.93 1.49
CA LYS A 103 -5.64 -17.44 0.24
C LYS A 103 -5.92 -16.32 -0.75
N ALA A 104 -6.45 -15.19 -0.28
CA ALA A 104 -6.62 -14.00 -1.10
C ALA A 104 -5.27 -13.44 -1.58
N GLY A 105 -4.27 -13.37 -0.69
CA GLY A 105 -2.91 -12.95 -1.01
C GLY A 105 -2.29 -13.75 -2.15
N VAL A 106 -2.42 -15.07 -2.13
CA VAL A 106 -1.94 -15.95 -3.22
C VAL A 106 -2.80 -15.81 -4.48
N LYS A 107 -4.14 -15.79 -4.36
CA LYS A 107 -5.08 -15.71 -5.49
C LYS A 107 -4.90 -14.44 -6.33
N PHE A 108 -4.66 -13.29 -5.69
CA PHE A 108 -4.54 -11.98 -6.35
C PHE A 108 -3.10 -11.51 -6.55
N LYS A 109 -2.13 -12.43 -6.43
CA LYS A 109 -0.70 -12.10 -6.56
C LYS A 109 -0.45 -11.42 -7.92
N PRO A 110 0.20 -10.25 -7.95
CA PRO A 110 0.47 -9.52 -9.18
C PRO A 110 1.64 -10.13 -9.95
N GLN A 111 1.66 -9.90 -11.26
CA GLN A 111 2.82 -10.07 -12.11
C GLN A 111 3.60 -8.75 -12.16
N ILE A 112 4.93 -8.83 -12.09
CA ILE A 112 5.79 -7.66 -12.28
C ILE A 112 6.68 -7.84 -13.52
N GLN A 113 6.61 -6.88 -14.43
CA GLN A 113 7.50 -6.78 -15.57
C GLN A 113 8.64 -5.79 -15.26
N ILE A 114 9.89 -6.24 -15.36
CA ILE A 114 11.06 -5.38 -15.14
C ILE A 114 11.52 -4.79 -16.47
N ARG A 115 11.09 -3.55 -16.77
CA ARG A 115 11.48 -2.87 -18.03
C ARG A 115 12.89 -2.33 -17.97
N THR A 116 13.29 -1.74 -16.85
CA THR A 116 14.63 -1.20 -16.58
C THR A 116 15.03 -1.47 -15.13
N GLY A 117 16.30 -1.22 -14.79
CA GLY A 117 16.76 -1.34 -13.41
C GLY A 117 16.85 -2.79 -12.91
N CYS A 118 16.98 -2.92 -11.60
CA CYS A 118 17.12 -4.19 -10.91
C CYS A 118 15.86 -5.06 -11.03
N VAL A 119 16.05 -6.38 -10.90
CA VAL A 119 14.93 -7.29 -10.58
C VAL A 119 14.66 -7.25 -9.06
N PRO A 120 13.51 -7.74 -8.56
CA PRO A 120 13.25 -7.79 -7.13
C PRO A 120 14.21 -8.75 -6.41
N TYR A 121 14.58 -8.41 -5.17
CA TYR A 121 15.42 -9.21 -4.29
C TYR A 121 14.73 -9.40 -2.93
N PRO A 122 15.03 -10.48 -2.20
CA PRO A 122 14.66 -10.55 -0.80
C PRO A 122 15.44 -9.51 0.01
N VAL A 123 14.75 -8.79 0.89
CA VAL A 123 15.36 -7.75 1.73
C VAL A 123 15.70 -8.26 3.12
N VAL A 124 15.04 -9.30 3.59
CA VAL A 124 15.15 -9.83 4.95
C VAL A 124 14.98 -11.35 4.93
N ASN A 125 15.73 -12.06 5.77
CA ASN A 125 15.60 -13.51 5.95
C ASN A 125 14.90 -13.85 7.28
N GLU A 126 14.75 -15.15 7.56
CA GLU A 126 14.09 -15.66 8.77
C GLU A 126 14.73 -15.22 10.10
N PHE A 127 16.02 -14.86 10.08
CA PHE A 127 16.77 -14.40 11.25
C PHE A 127 16.72 -12.87 11.44
N GLY A 128 15.99 -12.14 10.58
CA GLY A 128 15.93 -10.68 10.62
C GLY A 128 17.20 -9.99 10.11
N GLU A 129 18.09 -10.71 9.43
CA GLU A 129 19.23 -10.10 8.73
C GLU A 129 18.71 -9.38 7.48
N THR A 130 19.19 -8.17 7.23
CA THR A 130 18.68 -7.31 6.15
C THR A 130 19.70 -7.05 5.05
N SER A 131 19.21 -6.87 3.83
CA SER A 131 20.03 -6.56 2.65
C SER A 131 20.72 -5.21 2.80
N GLY A 132 22.04 -5.20 2.64
CA GLY A 132 22.84 -3.98 2.53
C GLY A 132 22.63 -3.21 1.22
N GLY A 133 21.85 -3.73 0.28
CA GLY A 133 21.59 -3.12 -1.02
C GLY A 133 22.85 -2.95 -1.88
N LEU A 134 22.74 -2.14 -2.92
CA LEU A 134 23.82 -1.84 -3.85
C LEU A 134 24.11 -0.34 -3.96
N GLN A 135 25.37 -0.01 -4.20
CA GLN A 135 25.76 1.34 -4.58
C GLN A 135 25.21 1.70 -5.97
N THR A 136 24.98 2.99 -6.21
CA THR A 136 24.44 3.52 -7.48
C THR A 136 25.46 3.55 -8.63
N SER A 137 26.66 3.00 -8.43
CA SER A 137 27.67 2.96 -9.49
C SER A 137 27.34 1.91 -10.56
N GLY A 138 27.95 2.09 -11.73
CA GLY A 138 27.76 1.19 -12.87
C GLY A 138 26.42 1.37 -13.56
N SER A 139 26.05 0.40 -14.40
CA SER A 139 24.76 0.46 -15.10
C SER A 139 23.57 0.31 -14.12
N PRO A 140 22.36 0.78 -14.50
CA PRO A 140 21.13 0.58 -13.73
C PRO A 140 20.89 -0.88 -13.30
N ARG A 141 21.32 -1.84 -14.13
CA ARG A 141 21.20 -3.29 -13.90
C ARG A 141 22.45 -3.95 -13.34
N GLY A 142 23.52 -3.20 -13.12
CA GLY A 142 24.79 -3.75 -12.65
C GLY A 142 24.69 -4.28 -11.23
N GLY A 143 24.99 -5.57 -11.03
CA GLY A 143 24.99 -6.24 -9.73
C GLY A 143 23.62 -6.72 -9.22
N CYS A 144 22.52 -6.43 -9.93
CA CYS A 144 21.16 -6.75 -9.48
C CYS A 144 20.28 -7.41 -10.56
N ARG A 145 20.83 -8.37 -11.29
CA ARG A 145 20.11 -9.10 -12.38
C ARG A 145 19.36 -10.34 -11.91
N GLY A 146 19.47 -10.69 -10.63
CA GLY A 146 18.89 -11.88 -10.01
C GLY A 146 19.76 -12.34 -8.86
N SER A 147 19.14 -12.66 -7.71
CA SER A 147 19.84 -13.32 -6.62
C SER A 147 20.01 -14.80 -6.94
N VAL A 148 21.10 -15.39 -6.47
CA VAL A 148 21.31 -16.85 -6.51
C VAL A 148 20.28 -17.58 -5.66
N HIS A 149 19.65 -16.89 -4.70
CA HIS A 149 18.63 -17.44 -3.82
C HIS A 149 17.19 -17.25 -4.34
N GLY A 150 17.00 -16.54 -5.46
CA GLY A 150 15.68 -16.25 -6.02
C GLY A 150 15.16 -14.84 -5.72
N SER A 151 13.86 -14.64 -5.90
CA SER A 151 13.18 -13.34 -5.79
C SER A 151 12.11 -13.40 -4.71
N GLN A 152 11.62 -12.25 -4.25
CA GLN A 152 10.53 -12.20 -3.26
C GLN A 152 9.52 -11.10 -3.60
N VAL A 153 8.26 -11.33 -3.26
CA VAL A 153 7.24 -10.28 -3.08
C VAL A 153 6.67 -10.38 -1.66
N TYR A 154 6.45 -9.24 -1.02
CA TYR A 154 5.92 -9.14 0.34
C TYR A 154 4.44 -8.73 0.29
N GLY A 155 3.60 -9.37 1.10
CA GLY A 155 2.17 -9.08 1.14
C GLY A 155 1.69 -8.58 2.51
N ARG A 156 0.77 -7.61 2.55
CA ARG A 156 0.03 -7.27 3.77
C ARG A 156 -1.37 -6.78 3.40
N SER A 157 -2.38 -7.18 4.16
CA SER A 157 -3.78 -6.96 3.81
C SER A 157 -4.61 -6.46 4.99
N ALA A 158 -5.62 -5.65 4.70
CA ALA A 158 -6.59 -5.18 5.68
C ALA A 158 -7.89 -4.73 5.00
N TRP A 159 -8.95 -4.64 5.80
CA TRP A 159 -10.15 -3.91 5.41
C TRP A 159 -9.89 -2.40 5.43
N ILE A 160 -10.39 -1.69 4.42
CA ILE A 160 -10.40 -0.24 4.34
C ILE A 160 -11.72 0.19 3.68
N ASN A 161 -12.49 1.05 4.34
CA ASN A 161 -13.74 1.62 3.82
C ASN A 161 -14.73 0.57 3.24
N GLY A 162 -14.84 -0.60 3.87
CA GLY A 162 -15.75 -1.67 3.43
C GLY A 162 -15.23 -2.56 2.30
N PHE A 163 -13.98 -2.39 1.90
CA PHE A 163 -13.32 -3.20 0.88
C PHE A 163 -12.03 -3.82 1.40
N TRP A 164 -11.60 -4.92 0.79
CA TRP A 164 -10.37 -5.59 1.20
C TRP A 164 -9.21 -5.17 0.33
N ALA A 165 -8.18 -4.59 0.96
CA ALA A 165 -6.97 -4.16 0.30
C ALA A 165 -5.85 -5.18 0.55
N ILE A 166 -5.14 -5.55 -0.51
CA ILE A 166 -3.93 -6.37 -0.45
C ILE A 166 -2.79 -5.57 -1.06
N MET A 167 -1.84 -5.15 -0.23
CA MET A 167 -0.61 -4.52 -0.67
C MET A 167 0.43 -5.60 -0.97
N TYR A 168 0.99 -5.54 -2.17
CA TYR A 168 2.15 -6.31 -2.61
C TYR A 168 3.33 -5.37 -2.79
N SER A 169 4.46 -5.68 -2.20
CA SER A 169 5.65 -4.82 -2.22
C SER A 169 6.89 -5.58 -2.65
N TRP A 170 7.74 -4.91 -3.42
CA TRP A 170 9.00 -5.41 -3.91
C TRP A 170 10.14 -4.53 -3.44
N TYR A 171 11.23 -5.18 -3.07
CA TYR A 171 12.48 -4.52 -2.76
C TYR A 171 13.45 -4.66 -3.94
N PHE A 172 14.17 -3.59 -4.24
CA PHE A 172 15.28 -3.61 -5.18
C PHE A 172 16.57 -3.16 -4.50
N PRO A 173 17.74 -3.78 -4.76
CA PRO A 173 18.98 -3.42 -4.07
C PRO A 173 19.41 -1.96 -4.29
N LYS A 174 19.05 -1.35 -5.42
CA LYS A 174 19.27 0.07 -5.73
C LYS A 174 18.22 0.57 -6.71
N ASP A 175 17.97 1.87 -6.66
CA ASP A 175 17.30 2.63 -7.72
C ASP A 175 18.34 3.55 -8.37
N SER A 176 18.67 3.29 -9.63
CA SER A 176 19.71 4.04 -10.32
C SER A 176 19.36 4.21 -11.80
N PRO A 177 18.83 5.37 -12.22
CA PRO A 177 18.53 5.62 -13.64
C PRO A 177 19.81 5.79 -14.48
N SER A 178 20.91 6.19 -13.86
CA SER A 178 22.25 6.28 -14.45
C SER A 178 23.34 6.13 -13.39
N SER A 179 24.56 5.80 -13.81
CA SER A 179 25.70 5.60 -12.91
C SER A 179 25.90 6.81 -12.00
N ARG A 180 26.00 6.54 -10.69
CA ARG A 180 26.14 7.51 -9.58
C ARG A 180 24.91 8.40 -9.33
N MET A 181 23.79 8.16 -10.01
CA MET A 181 22.49 8.80 -9.75
C MET A 181 21.52 7.83 -9.06
N GLY A 182 20.53 8.39 -8.37
CA GLY A 182 19.52 7.65 -7.63
C GLY A 182 19.93 7.37 -6.18
N HIS A 183 19.61 6.18 -5.66
CA HIS A 183 19.94 5.75 -4.30
C HIS A 183 20.12 4.24 -4.14
N ARG A 184 20.83 3.88 -3.07
CA ARG A 184 20.84 2.52 -2.54
C ARG A 184 19.46 2.21 -1.96
N HIS A 185 19.02 0.96 -2.15
CA HIS A 185 17.69 0.46 -1.82
C HIS A 185 16.59 1.08 -2.68
N ASP A 186 15.52 0.32 -2.85
CA ASP A 186 14.27 0.80 -3.39
C ASP A 186 13.12 -0.06 -2.87
N TRP A 187 11.96 0.57 -2.72
CA TRP A 187 10.72 -0.07 -2.29
C TRP A 187 9.58 0.44 -3.14
N GLU A 188 8.91 -0.49 -3.80
CA GLU A 188 7.72 -0.20 -4.59
C GLU A 188 6.57 -1.09 -4.14
N PHE A 189 5.34 -0.66 -4.37
CA PHE A 189 4.15 -1.43 -4.02
C PHE A 189 3.01 -1.26 -5.02
N ALA A 190 2.18 -2.31 -5.11
CA ALA A 190 0.87 -2.28 -5.73
C ALA A 190 -0.18 -2.65 -4.68
N VAL A 191 -1.36 -2.01 -4.72
CA VAL A 191 -2.51 -2.39 -3.92
C VAL A 191 -3.60 -2.90 -4.83
N VAL A 192 -4.08 -4.11 -4.57
CA VAL A 192 -5.27 -4.69 -5.19
C VAL A 192 -6.42 -4.54 -4.22
N PHE A 193 -7.48 -3.86 -4.64
CA PHE A 193 -8.72 -3.76 -3.89
C PHE A 193 -9.71 -4.80 -4.42
N ILE A 194 -10.23 -5.64 -3.53
CA ILE A 194 -11.28 -6.61 -3.83
C ILE A 194 -12.52 -6.33 -2.99
N ASP A 195 -13.66 -6.83 -3.45
CA ASP A 195 -14.94 -6.71 -2.74
C ASP A 195 -14.91 -7.39 -1.37
N ASN A 196 -14.67 -8.70 -1.31
CA ASN A 196 -14.66 -9.46 -0.06
C ASN A 196 -13.80 -10.73 -0.19
N PRO A 197 -12.75 -10.93 0.61
CA PRO A 197 -11.88 -12.10 0.49
C PRO A 197 -12.55 -13.41 0.94
N GLY A 198 -13.66 -13.33 1.68
CA GLY A 198 -14.35 -14.47 2.28
C GLY A 198 -15.42 -15.11 1.39
N ILE A 199 -15.66 -14.59 0.19
CA ILE A 199 -16.61 -15.17 -0.76
C ILE A 199 -15.91 -16.12 -1.76
N PRO A 200 -16.63 -17.04 -2.42
CA PRO A 200 -16.00 -18.00 -3.35
C PRO A 200 -15.24 -17.34 -4.51
N GLU A 201 -15.79 -16.27 -5.09
CA GLU A 201 -15.20 -15.54 -6.21
C GLU A 201 -15.12 -14.03 -5.93
N PRO A 202 -14.11 -13.59 -5.15
CA PRO A 202 -13.86 -12.17 -4.95
C PRO A 202 -13.47 -11.50 -6.26
N LYS A 203 -13.86 -10.24 -6.43
CA LYS A 203 -13.59 -9.46 -7.65
C LYS A 203 -12.66 -8.30 -7.37
N ILE A 204 -11.71 -8.07 -8.27
CA ILE A 204 -10.92 -6.84 -8.28
C ILE A 204 -11.83 -5.68 -8.65
N ILE A 205 -11.95 -4.71 -7.76
CA ILE A 205 -12.77 -3.51 -7.93
C ILE A 205 -11.93 -2.28 -8.21
N GLY A 206 -10.64 -2.30 -7.84
CA GLY A 206 -9.74 -1.18 -8.01
C GLY A 206 -8.30 -1.62 -7.83
N CYS A 207 -7.38 -0.79 -8.29
CA CYS A 207 -5.96 -1.02 -8.10
C CYS A 207 -5.20 0.30 -7.97
N SER A 208 -4.06 0.27 -7.30
CA SER A 208 -3.13 1.38 -7.29
C SER A 208 -1.69 0.90 -7.27
N VAL A 209 -0.78 1.72 -7.78
CA VAL A 209 0.65 1.45 -7.80
C VAL A 209 1.43 2.67 -7.31
N SER A 210 2.53 2.46 -6.60
CA SER A 210 3.45 3.52 -6.19
C SER A 210 4.05 4.22 -7.40
N SER A 211 4.18 5.54 -7.32
CA SER A 211 4.88 6.31 -8.35
C SER A 211 5.55 7.51 -7.70
N HIS A 212 6.85 7.36 -7.42
CA HIS A 212 7.63 8.31 -6.63
C HIS A 212 6.92 8.61 -5.28
N ASP A 213 6.72 9.88 -4.93
CA ASP A 213 6.00 10.29 -3.71
C ASP A 213 4.46 10.08 -3.80
N GLY A 214 3.95 9.74 -4.99
CA GLY A 214 2.54 9.60 -5.30
C GLY A 214 2.07 8.15 -5.49
N ARG A 215 0.81 8.03 -5.92
CA ARG A 215 0.20 6.76 -6.32
C ARG A 215 -0.62 6.98 -7.57
N LYS A 216 -0.49 6.09 -8.56
CA LYS A 216 -1.42 6.01 -9.69
C LYS A 216 -2.57 5.10 -9.26
N LYS A 217 -3.80 5.59 -9.36
CA LYS A 217 -5.00 4.95 -8.83
C LYS A 217 -6.00 4.70 -9.94
N TYR A 218 -6.66 3.55 -9.92
CA TYR A 218 -7.61 3.14 -10.94
C TYR A 218 -8.84 2.50 -10.33
N ASN A 219 -10.01 3.01 -10.70
CA ASN A 219 -11.31 2.53 -10.29
C ASN A 219 -12.33 2.69 -11.46
N PRO A 220 -12.78 1.60 -12.09
CA PRO A 220 -12.31 0.22 -11.88
C PRO A 220 -10.86 0.05 -12.34
N CYS A 221 -10.19 -1.02 -11.91
CA CYS A 221 -8.90 -1.38 -12.48
C CYS A 221 -9.07 -1.70 -13.98
N PRO A 222 -8.22 -1.18 -14.90
CA PRO A 222 -8.42 -1.38 -16.33
C PRO A 222 -8.34 -2.87 -16.70
N SER A 223 -9.30 -3.38 -17.46
CA SER A 223 -9.35 -4.82 -17.78
C SER A 223 -8.10 -5.35 -18.49
N TRP A 224 -7.46 -4.53 -19.33
CA TRP A 224 -6.24 -4.91 -20.07
C TRP A 224 -5.01 -5.09 -19.18
N VAL A 225 -5.04 -4.62 -17.92
CA VAL A 225 -3.97 -4.81 -16.94
C VAL A 225 -4.19 -6.03 -16.05
N ILE A 226 -5.32 -6.73 -16.19
CA ILE A 226 -5.64 -7.92 -15.41
C ILE A 226 -5.46 -9.17 -16.28
N ASP A 227 -4.77 -10.17 -15.75
CA ASP A 227 -4.64 -11.51 -16.32
C ASP A 227 -5.18 -12.53 -15.32
N GLY A 228 -6.38 -13.06 -15.58
CA GLY A 228 -7.13 -13.84 -14.60
C GLY A 228 -7.43 -13.01 -13.34
N ASN A 229 -6.77 -13.34 -12.23
CA ASN A 229 -6.85 -12.61 -10.96
C ASN A 229 -5.59 -11.78 -10.65
N SER A 230 -4.64 -11.72 -11.59
CA SER A 230 -3.35 -11.07 -11.37
C SER A 230 -3.31 -9.70 -12.03
N LEU A 231 -3.06 -8.68 -11.22
CA LEU A 231 -2.69 -7.36 -11.73
C LEU A 231 -1.30 -7.43 -12.38
N LYS A 232 -1.17 -6.85 -13.57
CA LYS A 232 0.12 -6.68 -14.26
C LYS A 232 0.67 -5.29 -14.00
N VAL A 233 1.83 -5.23 -13.35
CA VAL A 233 2.56 -4.00 -13.09
C VAL A 233 3.93 -4.02 -13.77
N ARG A 234 4.50 -2.83 -14.00
CA ARG A 234 5.82 -2.66 -14.60
C ARG A 234 6.67 -1.76 -13.72
N TYR A 235 7.88 -2.23 -13.42
CA TYR A 235 8.95 -1.42 -12.86
C TYR A 235 9.79 -0.82 -13.97
N LYS A 236 9.89 0.52 -14.00
CA LYS A 236 10.59 1.28 -15.04
C LYS A 236 11.15 2.57 -14.45
N HIS A 237 12.07 3.19 -15.17
CA HIS A 237 12.34 4.62 -15.03
C HIS A 237 12.13 5.31 -16.39
N ALA A 238 11.91 6.62 -16.34
CA ALA A 238 11.94 7.49 -17.51
C ALA A 238 12.90 8.63 -17.21
N TRP A 239 14.01 8.70 -17.94
CA TRP A 239 15.04 9.72 -17.69
C TRP A 239 14.44 11.14 -17.72
N PRO A 240 14.75 12.02 -16.75
CA PRO A 240 15.79 11.87 -15.72
C PRO A 240 15.29 11.30 -14.37
N MET A 241 14.04 10.84 -14.30
CA MET A 241 13.45 10.34 -13.06
C MET A 241 14.01 8.98 -12.68
N ASN A 242 13.97 8.73 -11.37
CA ASN A 242 14.18 7.45 -10.72
C ASN A 242 13.13 6.40 -11.13
N HIS A 243 13.23 5.19 -10.61
CA HIS A 243 12.23 4.18 -10.93
C HIS A 243 10.87 4.47 -10.26
N ASP A 244 9.83 3.89 -10.85
CA ASP A 244 8.46 3.93 -10.39
C ASP A 244 7.70 2.68 -10.86
N LEU A 245 6.51 2.45 -10.32
CA LEU A 245 5.56 1.49 -10.88
C LEU A 245 4.53 2.15 -11.79
N ASP A 246 4.08 1.34 -12.75
CA ASP A 246 2.94 1.63 -13.60
C ASP A 246 2.15 0.35 -13.83
N VAL A 247 0.88 0.48 -14.22
CA VAL A 247 0.14 -0.67 -14.74
C VAL A 247 0.60 -0.98 -16.17
N THR A 248 0.44 -2.22 -16.62
CA THR A 248 0.91 -2.62 -17.96
C THR A 248 0.02 -3.69 -18.59
N GLY A 249 0.00 -3.71 -19.93
CA GLY A 249 -0.62 -4.77 -20.71
C GLY A 249 0.30 -5.98 -20.89
N ASP A 250 1.60 -5.78 -20.70
CA ASP A 250 2.61 -6.82 -20.88
C ASP A 250 2.62 -7.80 -19.70
N ALA A 251 2.80 -9.09 -20.01
CA ALA A 251 3.01 -10.10 -18.98
C ALA A 251 4.31 -9.83 -18.19
N GLY A 252 4.29 -10.20 -16.91
CA GLY A 252 5.43 -10.13 -16.00
C GLY A 252 5.79 -11.52 -15.46
N THR A 253 6.56 -11.54 -14.37
CA THR A 253 6.86 -12.77 -13.63
C THR A 253 6.24 -12.72 -12.24
N PHE A 254 6.00 -13.89 -11.67
CA PHE A 254 5.63 -14.04 -10.26
C PHE A 254 6.88 -14.28 -9.42
N GLN A 255 6.78 -13.91 -8.14
CA GLN A 255 7.77 -14.19 -7.11
C GLN A 255 7.11 -14.98 -5.99
N ASP A 256 7.90 -15.67 -5.16
CA ASP A 256 7.39 -16.27 -3.95
C ASP A 256 6.83 -15.18 -3.04
N LEU A 257 5.60 -15.37 -2.59
CA LEU A 257 4.90 -14.45 -1.71
C LEU A 257 5.13 -14.85 -0.26
N ILE A 258 5.48 -13.88 0.56
CA ILE A 258 5.41 -14.01 2.01
C ILE A 258 4.51 -12.92 2.57
N MET A 259 3.43 -13.31 3.24
CA MET A 259 2.54 -12.35 3.91
C MET A 259 3.17 -11.87 5.22
N TRP A 260 2.84 -10.66 5.65
CA TRP A 260 3.36 -10.04 6.88
C TRP A 260 3.21 -10.95 8.09
N ASP A 261 2.05 -11.60 8.22
CA ASP A 261 1.75 -12.47 9.35
C ASP A 261 2.38 -13.86 9.26
N GLN A 262 2.97 -14.20 8.11
CA GLN A 262 3.73 -15.44 7.91
C GLN A 262 5.24 -15.26 8.14
N MET A 263 5.73 -14.02 8.27
CA MET A 263 7.14 -13.74 8.59
C MET A 263 7.44 -14.01 10.07
N THR A 264 8.70 -14.34 10.35
CA THR A 264 9.19 -14.44 11.73
C THR A 264 9.12 -13.10 12.45
N ASP A 265 9.09 -13.14 13.79
CA ASP A 265 9.11 -11.93 14.61
C ASP A 265 10.41 -11.13 14.41
N ASP A 266 11.53 -11.81 14.17
CA ASP A 266 12.81 -11.19 13.79
C ASP A 266 12.71 -10.40 12.48
N ALA A 267 12.13 -10.99 11.44
CA ALA A 267 11.97 -10.33 10.16
C ALA A 267 11.03 -9.11 10.24
N ARG A 268 9.91 -9.24 10.97
CA ARG A 268 9.00 -8.11 11.21
C ARG A 268 9.68 -7.00 12.01
N ARG A 269 10.41 -7.33 13.06
CA ARG A 269 11.20 -6.34 13.84
C ARG A 269 12.23 -5.65 12.96
N ALA A 270 12.95 -6.39 12.12
CA ALA A 270 13.90 -5.82 11.18
C ALA A 270 13.25 -4.81 10.23
N LEU A 271 12.12 -5.16 9.61
CA LEU A 271 11.40 -4.29 8.68
C LEU A 271 10.74 -3.08 9.35
N ASN A 272 10.47 -3.16 10.66
CA ASN A 272 10.00 -2.04 11.48
C ASN A 272 11.14 -1.11 11.92
N SER A 273 12.36 -1.62 12.11
CA SER A 273 13.46 -0.88 12.76
C SER A 273 14.57 -0.40 11.82
N VAL A 274 14.85 -1.13 10.74
CA VAL A 274 15.98 -0.80 9.84
C VAL A 274 15.60 0.36 8.91
N SER A 275 16.50 1.35 8.82
CA SER A 275 16.41 2.42 7.81
C SER A 275 17.01 1.96 6.49
N PHE A 276 16.24 2.08 5.41
CA PHE A 276 16.70 1.85 4.04
C PHE A 276 17.05 3.16 3.31
N GLY A 277 17.54 4.15 4.07
CA GLY A 277 17.97 5.45 3.54
C GLY A 277 16.81 6.22 2.90
N LYS A 278 16.81 6.36 1.57
CA LYS A 278 15.75 7.07 0.83
C LYS A 278 14.52 6.19 0.56
N ALA A 279 14.67 4.87 0.63
CA ALA A 279 13.57 3.93 0.46
C ALA A 279 12.87 3.69 1.81
N ASN A 280 11.54 3.56 1.79
CA ASN A 280 10.73 3.33 2.99
C ASN A 280 9.93 2.03 2.82
N THR A 281 9.99 1.13 3.81
CA THR A 281 9.18 -0.10 3.81
C THR A 281 7.68 0.27 3.90
N PRO A 282 6.87 0.03 2.85
CA PRO A 282 5.52 0.61 2.79
C PRO A 282 4.48 -0.17 3.61
N PHE A 283 4.80 -1.40 4.01
CA PHE A 283 3.91 -2.33 4.68
C PHE A 283 4.34 -2.68 6.12
N ASN A 284 5.31 -1.96 6.68
CA ASN A 284 5.66 -2.12 8.09
C ASN A 284 4.56 -1.53 8.99
N ASP A 285 4.62 -1.77 10.30
CA ASP A 285 3.53 -1.43 11.22
C ASP A 285 3.20 0.07 11.26
N GLY A 286 4.21 0.92 11.17
CA GLY A 286 4.03 2.37 11.19
C GLY A 286 3.60 2.99 9.87
N LYS A 287 3.71 2.26 8.74
CA LYS A 287 3.47 2.78 7.39
C LYS A 287 2.31 2.13 6.66
N PHE A 288 1.91 0.91 7.05
CA PHE A 288 0.93 0.13 6.29
C PHE A 288 -0.41 0.84 6.12
N LEU A 289 -1.09 1.20 7.22
CA LEU A 289 -2.39 1.86 7.14
C LEU A 289 -2.33 3.25 6.47
N PRO A 290 -1.39 4.16 6.82
CA PRO A 290 -1.23 5.43 6.11
C PRO A 290 -0.97 5.26 4.61
N THR A 291 -0.23 4.22 4.23
CA THR A 291 0.06 3.92 2.82
C THR A 291 -1.19 3.41 2.11
N LEU A 292 -2.00 2.55 2.75
CA LEU A 292 -3.28 2.09 2.20
C LEU A 292 -4.28 3.25 2.02
N GLU A 293 -4.40 4.14 3.00
CA GLU A 293 -5.25 5.33 2.91
C GLU A 293 -4.83 6.23 1.76
N SER A 294 -3.52 6.49 1.64
CA SER A 294 -2.99 7.27 0.51
C SER A 294 -3.20 6.57 -0.83
N ALA A 295 -3.21 5.25 -0.86
CA ALA A 295 -3.41 4.42 -2.05
C ALA A 295 -4.89 4.17 -2.40
N TRP A 296 -5.83 4.60 -1.55
CA TRP A 296 -7.28 4.44 -1.73
C TRP A 296 -7.75 5.02 -3.07
N ALA A 297 -8.42 4.19 -3.88
CA ALA A 297 -8.72 4.47 -5.29
C ALA A 297 -10.16 4.97 -5.56
N PHE A 298 -10.98 5.14 -4.51
CA PHE A 298 -12.39 5.54 -4.59
C PHE A 298 -12.62 6.87 -3.88
#